data_AF-A0A348TU83-F1
#
_entry.id   AF-A0A348TU83-F1
#
_cell.length_a   1.000
_cell.length_b   1.000
_cell.length_c   1.000
_cell.angle_alpha   90.00
_cell.angle_beta   90.00
_cell.angle_gamma   90.00
#
_symmetry.space_group_name_H-M   'P 1'
#
loop_
_entity.id
_entity.type
_entity.pdbx_description
1 polymer ?
#
loop_
_entity_poly.entity_id
_entity_poly.type
_entity_poly.pdbx_seq_one_letter_code
_entity_poly.pdbx_strand_id
1 'polypeptide(L)'
;MRDEVGEFIVLDTLELQGNDAFMVQFDTARIISFLPLKGELPVIHAVVGPNSKKLTISKDGFISGDAENNWLGAQRKMQLDLIDYTDSMDAIKSTYVDSNTFVGLEALNNAYYAYADGYRQRILDSLQQHPERLSNLLTIYHRIGQQPALDYAVDRELLQGMYQKLQNAYPGSPDVTTYAMWLGKYEEMLAFTAEVEAAEAKFQPGHPFPELKLETPEGQSVHIKRMSLEDHTIAVWASWCSGCRNEL
;
A
#
# COMPACT_ATOMS: atom_id res chain seq x y z
N MET A 1 -9.56 2.67 -14.16
CA MET A 1 -10.50 3.18 -13.15
C MET A 1 -11.27 2.00 -12.61
N ARG A 2 -11.47 1.86 -11.29
CA ARG A 2 -12.36 0.80 -10.77
C ARG A 2 -13.75 1.41 -10.52
N ASP A 3 -14.82 0.68 -10.82
CA ASP A 3 -16.18 1.11 -10.52
C ASP A 3 -16.46 1.03 -9.00
N GLU A 4 -17.69 1.36 -8.59
CA GLU A 4 -18.12 1.31 -7.18
C GLU A 4 -18.03 -0.10 -6.57
N VAL A 5 -17.86 -1.13 -7.40
CA VAL A 5 -17.74 -2.55 -7.03
C VAL A 5 -16.28 -3.02 -7.07
N GLY A 6 -15.35 -2.17 -7.51
CA GLY A 6 -13.92 -2.49 -7.57
C GLY A 6 -13.45 -3.11 -8.89
N GLU A 7 -14.28 -3.13 -9.94
CA GLU A 7 -13.95 -3.69 -11.26
C GLU A 7 -13.38 -2.65 -12.22
N PHE A 8 -12.41 -3.03 -13.05
CA PHE A 8 -11.81 -2.10 -14.01
C PHE A 8 -12.83 -1.66 -15.06
N ILE A 9 -13.10 -0.36 -15.13
CA ILE A 9 -13.80 0.29 -16.23
C ILE A 9 -12.89 0.18 -17.47
N VAL A 10 -13.28 -0.72 -18.38
CA VAL A 10 -12.65 -0.88 -19.68
C VAL A 10 -13.07 0.30 -20.55
N LEU A 11 -12.11 1.15 -20.92
CA LEU A 11 -12.36 2.28 -21.81
C LEU A 11 -12.42 1.84 -23.28
N ASP A 12 -11.53 0.94 -23.68
CA ASP A 12 -11.47 0.38 -25.04
C ASP A 12 -10.67 -0.93 -25.05
N THR A 13 -10.74 -1.68 -26.15
CA THR A 13 -9.93 -2.87 -26.42
C THR A 13 -9.28 -2.75 -27.79
N LEU A 14 -7.95 -2.88 -27.83
CA LEU A 14 -7.14 -2.63 -29.03
C LEU A 14 -6.22 -3.83 -29.26
N GLU A 15 -6.02 -4.21 -30.52
CA GLU A 15 -4.95 -5.14 -30.92
C GLU A 15 -3.70 -4.34 -31.27
N LEU A 16 -2.55 -4.71 -30.69
CA LEU A 16 -1.26 -4.09 -30.95
C LEU A 16 -0.38 -5.07 -31.74
N GLN A 17 0.03 -4.67 -32.95
CA GLN A 17 0.90 -5.42 -33.86
C GLN A 17 2.31 -4.82 -34.01
N GLY A 18 2.64 -3.73 -33.31
CA GLY A 18 4.00 -3.22 -33.22
C GLY A 18 4.07 -1.73 -32.91
N ASN A 19 4.52 -0.92 -33.88
CA ASN A 19 4.65 0.54 -33.77
C ASN A 19 3.29 1.26 -33.91
N ASP A 20 2.24 0.71 -33.32
CA ASP A 20 0.91 1.30 -33.39
C ASP A 20 0.85 2.60 -32.58
N ALA A 21 0.08 3.55 -33.07
CA ALA A 21 -0.17 4.81 -32.40
C ALA A 21 -1.68 4.98 -32.18
N PHE A 22 -2.06 5.26 -30.95
CA PHE A 22 -3.44 5.55 -30.57
C PHE A 22 -3.50 6.94 -29.93
N MET A 23 -4.68 7.55 -30.02
CA MET A 23 -4.95 8.86 -29.44
C MET A 23 -6.08 8.73 -28.44
N VAL A 24 -5.81 9.11 -27.20
CA VAL A 24 -6.80 9.23 -26.14
C VAL A 24 -6.75 10.65 -25.59
N GLN A 25 -7.91 11.23 -25.35
CA GLN A 25 -8.03 12.59 -24.83
C GLN A 25 -8.91 12.56 -23.59
N PHE A 26 -8.44 13.24 -22.54
CA PHE A 26 -9.17 13.41 -21.30
C PHE A 26 -9.20 14.89 -20.94
N ASP A 27 -10.33 15.36 -20.43
CA ASP A 27 -10.50 16.75 -19.99
C ASP A 27 -9.73 17.05 -18.69
N THR A 28 -9.33 16.01 -17.97
CA THR A 28 -8.59 16.07 -16.71
C THR A 28 -7.42 15.09 -16.76
N ALA A 29 -6.33 15.40 -16.07
CA ALA A 29 -5.22 14.45 -15.93
C ALA A 29 -5.66 13.25 -15.09
N ARG A 30 -5.38 12.04 -15.59
CA ARG A 30 -5.78 10.77 -14.97
C ARG A 30 -4.72 9.71 -15.13
N ILE A 31 -4.71 8.76 -14.19
CA ILE A 31 -3.94 7.53 -14.32
C ILE A 31 -4.78 6.51 -15.11
N ILE A 32 -4.28 6.12 -16.28
CA ILE A 32 -4.84 5.04 -17.08
C ILE A 32 -3.95 3.81 -16.99
N SER A 33 -4.56 2.63 -17.19
CA SER A 33 -3.85 1.35 -17.16
C SER A 33 -4.11 0.61 -18.45
N PHE A 34 -3.04 0.20 -19.13
CA PHE A 34 -3.07 -0.68 -20.27
C PHE A 34 -2.94 -2.11 -19.77
N LEU A 35 -4.03 -2.87 -19.89
CA LEU A 35 -4.11 -4.24 -19.45
C LEU A 35 -3.94 -5.17 -20.66
N PRO A 36 -2.93 -6.05 -20.65
CA PRO A 36 -2.78 -7.06 -21.70
C PRO A 36 -3.94 -8.06 -21.64
N LEU A 37 -4.74 -8.17 -22.71
CA LEU A 37 -5.74 -9.24 -22.81
C LEU A 37 -5.13 -10.56 -23.32
N LYS A 38 -4.08 -10.45 -24.14
CA LYS A 38 -3.26 -11.54 -24.66
C LYS A 38 -1.82 -11.06 -24.79
N GLY A 39 -0.86 -11.97 -24.59
CA GLY A 39 0.57 -11.67 -24.60
C GLY A 39 1.17 -11.52 -23.21
N GLU A 40 2.47 -11.21 -23.15
CA GLU A 40 3.27 -11.17 -21.91
C GLU A 40 3.64 -9.74 -21.47
N LEU A 41 3.11 -8.71 -22.14
CA LEU A 41 3.37 -7.33 -21.71
C LEU A 41 2.83 -7.15 -20.29
N PRO A 42 3.60 -6.55 -19.36
CA PRO A 42 3.07 -6.25 -18.03
C PRO A 42 1.96 -5.20 -18.13
N VAL A 43 1.17 -5.04 -17.07
CA VAL A 43 0.25 -3.89 -16.96
C VAL A 43 1.08 -2.61 -16.96
N ILE A 44 0.71 -1.66 -17.82
CA ILE A 44 1.42 -0.38 -17.95
C ILE A 44 0.52 0.73 -17.48
N HIS A 45 1.02 1.56 -16.57
CA HIS A 45 0.31 2.75 -16.14
C HIS A 45 0.82 3.97 -16.90
N ALA A 46 -0.07 4.91 -17.21
CA ALA A 46 0.27 6.19 -17.80
C ALA A 46 -0.53 7.30 -17.12
N VAL A 47 0.08 8.47 -16.97
CA VAL A 47 -0.65 9.69 -16.63
C VAL A 47 -0.96 10.41 -17.94
N VAL A 48 -2.25 10.56 -18.25
CA VAL A 48 -2.72 11.24 -19.46
C VAL A 48 -3.67 12.36 -19.07
N GLY A 49 -3.47 13.54 -19.64
CA GLY A 49 -4.35 14.69 -19.47
C GLY A 49 -4.29 15.65 -20.66
N PRO A 50 -4.91 16.84 -20.54
CA PRO A 50 -5.02 17.80 -21.65
C PRO A 50 -3.68 18.24 -22.24
N ASN A 51 -2.63 18.24 -21.41
CA ASN A 51 -1.29 18.69 -21.78
C ASN A 51 -0.33 17.53 -22.11
N SER A 52 -0.81 16.29 -22.04
CA SER A 52 0.03 15.13 -22.37
C SER A 52 0.40 15.16 -23.85
N LYS A 53 1.68 14.95 -24.11
CA LYS A 53 2.23 14.89 -25.47
C LYS A 53 2.35 13.44 -25.90
N LYS A 54 3.19 13.18 -26.91
CA LYS A 54 3.54 11.83 -27.34
C LYS A 54 4.21 11.07 -26.19
N LEU A 55 3.53 10.04 -25.72
CA LEU A 55 4.10 9.04 -24.80
C LEU A 55 4.69 7.90 -25.61
N THR A 56 5.73 7.27 -25.09
CA THR A 56 6.40 6.11 -25.70
C THR A 56 6.49 4.99 -24.68
N ILE A 57 6.08 3.81 -25.10
CA ILE A 57 6.18 2.58 -24.33
C ILE A 57 7.18 1.67 -25.03
N SER A 58 8.20 1.23 -24.31
CA SER A 58 9.16 0.24 -24.80
C SER A 58 8.58 -1.17 -24.75
N LYS A 59 9.20 -2.10 -25.50
CA LYS A 59 8.86 -3.53 -25.49
C LYS A 59 8.91 -4.16 -24.08
N ASP A 60 9.74 -3.62 -23.20
CA ASP A 60 9.92 -4.11 -21.82
C ASP A 60 8.92 -3.45 -20.85
N GLY A 61 7.98 -2.66 -21.37
CA GLY A 61 6.90 -2.02 -20.62
C GLY A 61 7.27 -0.70 -19.94
N PHE A 62 8.46 -0.14 -20.22
CA PHE A 62 8.83 1.19 -19.69
C PHE A 62 8.15 2.30 -20.48
N ILE A 63 7.43 3.17 -19.76
CA ILE A 63 6.78 4.36 -20.31
C ILE A 63 7.66 5.61 -20.12
N SER A 64 7.58 6.54 -21.07
CA SER A 64 8.30 7.82 -21.06
C SER A 64 7.60 8.88 -21.92
N GLY A 65 8.00 10.14 -21.77
CA GLY A 65 7.58 11.24 -22.67
C GLY A 65 7.40 12.59 -21.97
N ASP A 66 7.06 12.58 -20.68
CA ASP A 66 6.92 13.76 -19.84
C ASP A 66 7.31 13.44 -18.39
N ALA A 67 7.31 14.44 -17.50
CA ALA A 67 7.80 14.27 -16.13
C ALA A 67 7.03 13.19 -15.33
N GLU A 68 5.71 13.09 -15.52
CA GLU A 68 4.87 12.09 -14.86
C GLU A 68 5.22 10.69 -15.34
N ASN A 69 5.21 10.50 -16.66
CA ASN A 69 5.41 9.19 -17.26
C ASN A 69 6.87 8.74 -17.18
N ASN A 70 7.83 9.66 -17.18
CA ASN A 70 9.23 9.33 -16.90
C ASN A 70 9.41 8.81 -15.47
N TRP A 71 8.67 9.37 -14.50
CA TRP A 71 8.69 8.85 -13.13
C TRP A 71 8.05 7.47 -13.03
N LEU A 72 6.92 7.23 -13.72
CA LEU A 72 6.33 5.88 -13.82
C LEU A 72 7.30 4.85 -14.44
N GLY A 73 8.02 5.23 -15.50
CA GLY A 73 9.06 4.39 -16.09
C GLY A 73 10.19 4.08 -15.10
N ALA A 74 10.63 5.08 -14.33
CA ALA A 74 11.63 4.91 -13.28
C ALA A 74 11.13 4.02 -12.13
N GLN A 75 9.90 4.21 -11.67
CA GLN A 75 9.24 3.35 -10.67
C GLN A 75 9.21 1.89 -11.13
N ARG A 76 8.81 1.64 -12.38
CA ARG A 76 8.79 0.29 -12.95
C ARG A 76 10.19 -0.33 -12.99
N LYS A 77 11.19 0.44 -13.43
CA LYS A 77 12.58 0.00 -13.42
C LYS A 77 13.05 -0.35 -12.01
N MET A 78 12.75 0.49 -11.02
CA MET A 78 13.08 0.22 -9.62
C MET A 78 12.49 -1.12 -9.14
N GLN A 79 11.23 -1.40 -9.48
CA GLN A 79 10.56 -2.66 -9.10
C GLN A 79 11.22 -3.87 -9.76
N LEU A 80 11.55 -3.79 -11.06
CA LEU A 80 12.24 -4.87 -11.77
C LEU A 80 13.64 -5.09 -11.20
N ASP A 81 14.40 -4.01 -10.99
CA ASP A 81 15.73 -4.09 -10.40
C ASP A 81 15.68 -4.70 -8.98
N LEU A 82 14.63 -4.45 -8.19
CA LEU A 82 14.43 -5.08 -6.87
C LEU A 82 14.15 -6.60 -6.99
N ILE A 83 13.35 -7.01 -7.97
CA ILE A 83 13.06 -8.43 -8.23
C ILE A 83 14.35 -9.14 -8.65
N ASP A 84 15.05 -8.61 -9.66
CA ASP A 84 16.31 -9.17 -10.16
C ASP A 84 17.35 -9.28 -9.04
N TYR A 85 17.43 -8.25 -8.18
CA TYR A 85 18.33 -8.26 -7.04
C TYR A 85 17.97 -9.34 -6.03
N THR A 86 16.68 -9.48 -5.68
CA THR A 86 16.21 -10.53 -4.75
C THR A 86 16.47 -11.93 -5.31
N ASP A 87 16.18 -12.16 -6.59
CA ASP A 87 16.44 -13.45 -7.27
C ASP A 87 17.94 -13.77 -7.27
N SER A 88 18.80 -12.78 -7.48
CA SER A 88 20.25 -12.96 -7.42
C SER A 88 20.74 -13.38 -6.04
N MET A 89 20.11 -12.84 -4.98
CA MET A 89 20.43 -13.20 -3.60
C MET A 89 19.95 -14.61 -3.26
N ASP A 90 18.77 -15.01 -3.72
CA ASP A 90 18.25 -16.36 -3.55
C ASP A 90 19.12 -17.40 -4.27
N ALA A 91 19.61 -17.07 -5.47
CA ALA A 91 20.58 -17.90 -6.17
C ALA A 91 21.86 -18.10 -5.34
N ILE A 92 22.41 -17.02 -4.75
CA ILE A 92 23.58 -17.12 -3.87
C ILE A 92 23.26 -17.99 -2.66
N LYS A 93 22.14 -17.72 -1.96
CA LYS A 93 21.72 -18.49 -0.78
C LYS A 93 21.57 -19.98 -1.09
N SER A 94 21.05 -20.34 -2.27
CA SER A 94 20.89 -21.74 -2.70
C SER A 94 22.22 -22.51 -2.77
N THR A 95 23.34 -21.82 -3.02
CA THR A 95 24.67 -22.45 -3.07
C THR A 95 25.25 -22.81 -1.69
N TYR A 96 24.61 -22.36 -0.60
CA TYR A 96 25.08 -22.57 0.78
C TYR A 96 24.11 -23.36 1.66
N VAL A 97 23.09 -24.00 1.07
CA VAL A 97 22.03 -24.77 1.77
C VAL A 97 22.60 -25.88 2.67
N ASP A 98 23.76 -26.43 2.33
CA ASP A 98 24.37 -27.57 3.03
C ASP A 98 25.44 -27.17 4.07
N SER A 99 25.74 -25.87 4.19
CA SER A 99 26.80 -25.39 5.07
C SER A 99 26.22 -24.82 6.36
N ASN A 100 26.46 -25.50 7.50
CA ASN A 100 26.29 -24.96 8.86
C ASN A 100 27.18 -23.72 9.15
N THR A 101 27.86 -23.19 8.13
CA THR A 101 28.93 -22.20 8.18
C THR A 101 28.73 -21.10 7.13
N PHE A 102 27.51 -20.75 6.74
CA PHE A 102 27.34 -19.65 5.79
C PHE A 102 27.65 -18.30 6.46
N VAL A 103 28.95 -17.97 6.53
CA VAL A 103 29.49 -16.72 7.08
C VAL A 103 29.00 -15.51 6.28
N GLY A 104 28.49 -15.72 5.06
CA GLY A 104 27.98 -14.66 4.18
C GLY A 104 26.52 -14.24 4.41
N LEU A 105 25.77 -14.87 5.32
CA LEU A 105 24.33 -14.56 5.49
C LEU A 105 24.11 -13.13 5.98
N GLU A 106 24.93 -12.69 6.92
CA GLU A 106 24.88 -11.32 7.43
C GLU A 106 25.21 -10.31 6.34
N ALA A 107 26.23 -10.59 5.51
CA ALA A 107 26.59 -9.73 4.38
C ALA A 107 25.47 -9.65 3.34
N LEU A 108 24.81 -10.78 3.03
CA LEU A 108 23.63 -10.78 2.17
C LEU A 108 22.50 -9.96 2.79
N ASN A 109 22.13 -10.20 4.04
CA ASN A 109 21.07 -9.43 4.72
C ASN A 109 21.37 -7.93 4.71
N ASN A 110 22.59 -7.52 5.03
CA ASN A 110 23.00 -6.12 4.99
C ASN A 110 22.88 -5.52 3.58
N ALA A 111 23.25 -6.28 2.56
CA ALA A 111 23.12 -5.86 1.17
C ALA A 111 21.64 -5.74 0.75
N TYR A 112 20.76 -6.61 1.24
CA TYR A 112 19.30 -6.50 1.04
C TYR A 112 18.75 -5.24 1.67
N TYR A 113 19.03 -5.01 2.96
CA TYR A 113 18.52 -3.86 3.68
C TYR A 113 19.04 -2.54 3.09
N ALA A 114 20.32 -2.46 2.72
CA ALA A 114 20.86 -1.27 2.07
C ALA A 114 20.15 -0.96 0.74
N TYR A 115 19.83 -1.99 -0.06
CA TYR A 115 19.06 -1.80 -1.30
C TYR A 115 17.61 -1.38 -1.02
N ALA A 116 16.96 -2.02 -0.05
CA ALA A 116 15.61 -1.69 0.39
C ALA A 116 15.51 -0.24 0.88
N ASP A 117 16.46 0.21 1.69
CA ASP A 117 16.55 1.58 2.19
C ASP A 117 16.74 2.57 1.04
N GLY A 118 17.64 2.28 0.10
CA GLY A 118 17.83 3.10 -1.09
C GLY A 118 16.58 3.18 -1.98
N TYR A 119 15.87 2.06 -2.14
CA TYR A 119 14.60 2.01 -2.87
C TYR A 119 13.53 2.87 -2.20
N ARG A 120 13.35 2.72 -0.89
CA ARG A 120 12.41 3.52 -0.10
C ARG A 120 12.77 5.01 -0.16
N GLN A 121 14.06 5.35 0.00
CA GLN A 121 14.51 6.73 -0.04
C GLN A 121 14.21 7.39 -1.38
N ARG A 122 14.38 6.69 -2.51
CA ARG A 122 14.02 7.24 -3.82
C ARG A 122 12.52 7.55 -3.96
N ILE A 123 11.65 6.76 -3.32
CA ILE A 123 10.22 7.06 -3.26
C ILE A 123 10.01 8.33 -2.42
N LEU A 124 10.56 8.37 -1.20
CA LEU A 124 10.43 9.52 -0.29
C LEU A 124 10.95 10.81 -0.93
N ASP A 125 12.09 10.77 -1.62
CA ASP A 125 12.67 11.90 -2.34
C ASP A 125 11.71 12.43 -3.40
N SER A 126 11.05 11.55 -4.17
CA SER A 126 10.05 11.97 -5.17
C SER A 126 8.83 12.62 -4.51
N LEU A 127 8.35 12.05 -3.40
CA LEU A 127 7.23 12.62 -2.64
C LEU A 127 7.58 13.99 -2.06
N GLN A 128 8.82 14.22 -1.64
CA GLN A 128 9.27 15.49 -1.07
C GLN A 128 9.57 16.55 -2.14
N GLN A 129 10.26 16.18 -3.21
CA GLN A 129 10.71 17.12 -4.24
C GLN A 129 9.62 17.46 -5.25
N HIS A 130 8.74 16.50 -5.54
CA HIS A 130 7.68 16.61 -6.53
C HIS A 130 6.34 16.07 -6.00
N PRO A 131 5.83 16.58 -4.85
CA PRO A 131 4.58 16.11 -4.24
C PRO A 131 3.36 16.30 -5.15
N GLU A 132 3.44 17.20 -6.13
CA GLU A 132 2.38 17.47 -7.08
C GLU A 132 2.23 16.41 -8.17
N ARG A 133 3.11 15.41 -8.28
CA ARG A 133 3.04 14.41 -9.34
C ARG A 133 1.93 13.40 -9.11
N LEU A 134 1.01 13.27 -10.06
CA LEU A 134 -0.08 12.28 -9.97
C LEU A 134 0.48 10.85 -9.96
N SER A 135 1.58 10.60 -10.67
CA SER A 135 2.30 9.33 -10.70
C SER A 135 2.82 8.87 -9.33
N ASN A 136 2.95 9.76 -8.35
CA ASN A 136 3.32 9.37 -6.97
C ASN A 136 2.23 8.53 -6.30
N LEU A 137 0.97 8.61 -6.73
CA LEU A 137 -0.11 7.79 -6.16
C LEU A 137 0.13 6.29 -6.31
N LEU A 138 0.88 5.87 -7.34
CA LEU A 138 1.20 4.46 -7.54
C LEU A 138 2.26 3.93 -6.56
N THR A 139 3.05 4.81 -5.95
CA THR A 139 4.08 4.42 -4.97
C THR A 139 3.47 3.82 -3.70
N ILE A 140 2.20 4.11 -3.40
CA ILE A 140 1.44 3.54 -2.29
C ILE A 140 1.31 2.01 -2.41
N TYR A 141 1.28 1.50 -3.64
CA TYR A 141 1.17 0.07 -3.92
C TYR A 141 2.53 -0.63 -3.94
N HIS A 142 3.64 0.11 -3.80
CA HIS A 142 4.95 -0.50 -3.79
C HIS A 142 5.14 -1.34 -2.53
N ARG A 143 5.82 -2.48 -2.70
CA ARG A 143 6.17 -3.42 -1.65
C ARG A 143 7.65 -3.74 -1.73
N ILE A 144 8.28 -3.91 -0.58
CA ILE A 144 9.62 -4.46 -0.42
C ILE A 144 9.47 -5.76 0.35
N GLY A 145 9.63 -6.89 -0.34
CA GLY A 145 9.16 -8.17 0.18
C GLY A 145 7.64 -8.12 0.43
N GLN A 146 7.21 -8.42 1.65
CA GLN A 146 5.80 -8.36 2.06
C GLN A 146 5.39 -7.00 2.65
N GLN A 147 6.35 -6.11 2.92
CA GLN A 147 6.10 -4.86 3.61
C GLN A 147 5.78 -3.73 2.62
N PRO A 148 4.81 -2.84 2.92
CA PRO A 148 4.65 -1.58 2.22
C PRO A 148 5.96 -0.79 2.15
N ALA A 149 6.27 -0.23 0.98
CA ALA A 149 7.42 0.65 0.85
C ALA A 149 7.23 1.98 1.61
N LEU A 150 5.98 2.39 1.81
CA LEU A 150 5.56 3.55 2.58
C LEU A 150 4.73 3.09 3.79
N ASP A 151 5.00 3.65 4.96
CA ASP A 151 4.26 3.36 6.18
C ASP A 151 3.45 4.59 6.55
N TYR A 152 2.13 4.45 6.64
CA TYR A 152 1.28 5.59 6.94
C TYR A 152 1.55 6.21 8.31
N ALA A 153 1.85 5.40 9.33
CA ALA A 153 2.11 5.89 10.68
C ALA A 153 3.39 6.74 10.74
N VAL A 154 4.41 6.35 9.96
CA VAL A 154 5.70 7.03 9.89
C VAL A 154 5.67 8.21 8.91
N ASP A 155 5.08 8.02 7.73
CA ASP A 155 5.13 8.96 6.60
C ASP A 155 3.90 9.87 6.53
N ARG A 156 3.07 9.90 7.59
CA ARG A 156 1.78 10.59 7.65
C ARG A 156 1.81 12.02 7.12
N GLU A 157 2.71 12.85 7.65
CA GLU A 157 2.80 14.26 7.29
C GLU A 157 3.16 14.46 5.82
N LEU A 158 4.07 13.63 5.30
CA LEU A 158 4.48 13.66 3.90
C LEU A 158 3.31 13.28 2.98
N LEU A 159 2.56 12.23 3.33
CA LEU A 159 1.42 11.74 2.57
C LEU A 159 0.24 12.74 2.58
N GLN A 160 -0.03 13.37 3.73
CA GLN A 160 -1.01 14.46 3.83
C GLN A 160 -0.57 15.70 3.06
N GLY A 161 0.71 16.07 3.13
CA GLY A 161 1.29 17.18 2.36
C GLY A 161 1.18 16.95 0.85
N MET A 162 1.45 15.72 0.40
CA MET A 162 1.25 15.31 -0.99
C MET A 162 -0.20 15.52 -1.42
N TYR A 163 -1.17 15.10 -0.60
CA TYR A 163 -2.60 15.28 -0.91
C TYR A 163 -2.95 16.75 -1.16
N GLN A 164 -2.49 17.67 -0.30
CA GLN A 164 -2.74 19.10 -0.47
C GLN A 164 -2.16 19.63 -1.79
N LYS A 165 -0.98 19.16 -2.19
CA LYS A 165 -0.34 19.57 -3.46
C LYS A 165 -1.10 19.00 -4.66
N LEU A 166 -1.48 17.73 -4.60
CA LEU A 166 -2.28 17.07 -5.64
C LEU A 166 -3.66 17.70 -5.83
N GLN A 167 -4.34 18.05 -4.74
CA GLN A 167 -5.66 18.69 -4.80
C GLN A 167 -5.61 20.04 -5.52
N ASN A 168 -4.54 20.81 -5.30
CA ASN A 168 -4.32 22.09 -5.98
C ASN A 168 -3.91 21.90 -7.45
N ALA A 169 -3.09 20.90 -7.76
CA ALA A 169 -2.61 20.65 -9.12
C ALA A 169 -3.69 20.02 -10.02
N TYR A 170 -4.57 19.19 -9.45
CA TYR A 170 -5.59 18.42 -10.18
C TYR A 170 -6.97 18.52 -9.51
N PRO A 171 -7.59 19.71 -9.48
CA PRO A 171 -8.89 19.89 -8.86
C PRO A 171 -9.95 19.02 -9.55
N GLY A 172 -10.71 18.27 -8.74
CA GLY A 172 -11.77 17.36 -9.24
C GLY A 172 -11.26 16.08 -9.90
N SER A 173 -9.96 15.77 -9.84
CA SER A 173 -9.44 14.50 -10.32
C SER A 173 -9.99 13.32 -9.50
N PRO A 174 -10.57 12.28 -10.14
CA PRO A 174 -11.03 11.10 -9.42
C PRO A 174 -9.90 10.36 -8.70
N ASP A 175 -8.69 10.32 -9.28
CA ASP A 175 -7.53 9.66 -8.67
C ASP A 175 -7.16 10.34 -7.33
N VAL A 176 -7.21 11.69 -7.29
CA VAL A 176 -6.96 12.47 -6.07
C VAL A 176 -8.08 12.27 -5.04
N THR A 177 -9.33 12.15 -5.49
CA THR A 177 -10.47 11.84 -4.61
C THR A 177 -10.33 10.44 -4.00
N THR A 178 -9.95 9.44 -4.79
CA THR A 178 -9.67 8.09 -4.28
C THR A 178 -8.53 8.09 -3.27
N TYR A 179 -7.49 8.89 -3.52
CA TYR A 179 -6.40 9.05 -2.55
C TYR A 179 -6.86 9.70 -1.23
N ALA A 180 -7.75 10.69 -1.29
CA ALA A 180 -8.34 11.29 -0.09
C ALA A 180 -9.11 10.26 0.75
N MET A 181 -9.89 9.39 0.10
CA MET A 181 -10.60 8.30 0.78
C MET A 181 -9.64 7.29 1.40
N TRP A 182 -8.54 6.97 0.70
CA TRP A 182 -7.49 6.11 1.23
C TRP A 182 -6.87 6.71 2.50
N LEU A 183 -6.52 8.00 2.49
CA LEU A 183 -6.01 8.70 3.68
C LEU A 183 -6.99 8.64 4.85
N GLY A 184 -8.28 8.92 4.59
CA GLY A 184 -9.31 8.87 5.63
C GLY A 184 -9.41 7.52 6.33
N LYS A 185 -9.37 6.42 5.57
CA LYS A 185 -9.39 5.06 6.14
C LYS A 185 -8.20 4.78 7.06
N TYR A 186 -7.02 5.28 6.71
CA TYR A 186 -5.82 5.07 7.53
C TYR A 186 -5.81 5.94 8.79
N GLU A 187 -6.33 7.17 8.72
CA GLU A 187 -6.55 7.99 9.92
C GLU A 187 -7.52 7.32 10.90
N GLU A 188 -8.63 6.79 10.39
CA GLU A 188 -9.59 6.04 11.21
C GLU A 188 -8.95 4.82 11.86
N MET A 189 -8.14 4.07 11.10
CA MET A 189 -7.41 2.91 11.62
C MET A 189 -6.42 3.31 12.72
N LEU A 190 -5.63 4.38 12.52
CA LEU A 190 -4.68 4.86 13.53
C LEU A 190 -5.38 5.33 14.81
N ALA A 191 -6.47 6.09 14.67
CA ALA A 191 -7.25 6.53 15.83
C ALA A 191 -7.81 5.34 16.60
N PHE A 192 -8.35 4.34 15.90
CA PHE A 192 -8.84 3.11 16.52
C PHE A 192 -7.72 2.34 17.23
N THR A 193 -6.55 2.19 16.62
CA THR A 193 -5.41 1.52 17.27
C THR A 193 -4.97 2.26 18.54
N ALA A 194 -4.88 3.58 18.51
CA ALA A 194 -4.54 4.37 19.69
C ALA A 194 -5.58 4.24 20.81
N GLU A 195 -6.87 4.17 20.48
CA GLU A 195 -7.93 3.90 21.46
C GLU A 195 -7.80 2.51 22.10
N VAL A 196 -7.47 1.49 21.30
CA VAL A 196 -7.25 0.12 21.78
C VAL A 196 -6.03 0.06 22.69
N GLU A 197 -4.90 0.65 22.31
CA GLU A 197 -3.69 0.70 23.14
C GLU A 197 -3.93 1.44 24.45
N ALA A 198 -4.65 2.57 24.41
CA ALA A 198 -5.04 3.31 25.60
C ALA A 198 -6.02 2.54 26.50
N ALA A 199 -6.84 1.66 25.92
CA ALA A 199 -7.69 0.75 26.68
C ALA A 199 -6.87 -0.39 27.29
N GLU A 200 -5.98 -1.03 26.54
CA GLU A 200 -5.09 -2.11 27.00
C GLU A 200 -4.20 -1.65 28.17
N ALA A 201 -3.68 -0.43 28.14
CA ALA A 201 -2.93 0.15 29.24
C ALA A 201 -3.72 0.22 30.57
N LYS A 202 -5.06 0.17 30.52
CA LYS A 202 -5.92 0.12 31.71
C LYS A 202 -6.10 -1.31 32.24
N PHE A 203 -5.80 -2.34 31.45
CA PHE A 203 -5.91 -3.76 31.78
C PHE A 203 -4.54 -4.36 32.14
N GLN A 204 -3.85 -3.73 33.09
CA GLN A 204 -2.57 -4.24 33.62
C GLN A 204 -2.80 -5.04 34.92
N PRO A 205 -2.01 -6.11 35.19
CA PRO A 205 -2.10 -6.83 36.45
C PRO A 205 -2.00 -5.88 37.66
N GLY A 206 -2.97 -5.97 38.58
CA GLY A 206 -3.05 -5.11 39.76
C GLY A 206 -3.88 -3.83 39.59
N HIS A 207 -4.30 -3.48 38.36
CA HIS A 207 -5.29 -2.41 38.17
C HIS A 207 -6.71 -2.91 38.51
N PRO A 208 -7.58 -2.06 39.09
CA PRO A 208 -8.95 -2.44 39.39
C PRO A 208 -9.71 -2.70 38.08
N PHE A 209 -10.35 -3.86 37.98
CA PHE A 209 -11.17 -4.21 36.82
C PHE A 209 -12.28 -3.16 36.60
N PRO A 210 -12.47 -2.67 35.36
CA PRO A 210 -13.46 -1.63 35.07
C PRO A 210 -14.89 -2.13 35.29
N GLU A 211 -15.80 -1.19 35.50
CA GLU A 211 -17.23 -1.48 35.56
C GLU A 211 -17.75 -1.80 34.14
N LEU A 212 -18.44 -2.93 33.96
CA LEU A 212 -19.02 -3.33 32.67
C LEU A 212 -20.55 -3.39 32.78
N LYS A 213 -21.21 -2.87 31.75
CA LYS A 213 -22.65 -3.07 31.50
C LYS A 213 -22.78 -3.73 30.14
N LEU A 214 -23.31 -4.94 30.15
CA LEU A 214 -23.50 -5.76 28.97
C LEU A 214 -24.99 -6.09 28.84
N GLU A 215 -25.41 -6.43 27.64
CA GLU A 215 -26.76 -6.93 27.37
C GLU A 215 -26.67 -8.41 27.03
N THR A 216 -27.53 -9.25 27.62
CA THR A 216 -27.63 -10.65 27.24
C THR A 216 -28.30 -10.78 25.87
N PRO A 217 -28.19 -11.94 25.19
CA PRO A 217 -28.93 -12.19 23.95
C PRO A 217 -30.44 -11.99 24.07
N GLU A 218 -31.00 -12.15 25.28
CA GLU A 218 -32.42 -11.96 25.60
C GLU A 218 -32.78 -10.50 25.93
N GLY A 219 -31.83 -9.57 25.80
CA GLY A 219 -32.03 -8.14 26.04
C GLY A 219 -31.96 -7.71 27.50
N GLN A 220 -31.46 -8.57 28.40
CA GLN A 220 -31.35 -8.23 29.81
C GLN A 220 -30.02 -7.55 30.10
N SER A 221 -30.04 -6.44 30.86
CA SER A 221 -28.79 -5.78 31.24
C SER A 221 -28.11 -6.53 32.38
N VAL A 222 -26.88 -6.98 32.14
CA VAL A 222 -25.97 -7.55 33.14
C VAL A 222 -24.96 -6.49 33.53
N HIS A 223 -24.75 -6.36 34.84
CA HIS A 223 -23.88 -5.35 35.40
C HIS A 223 -22.76 -5.97 36.23
N ILE A 224 -21.52 -5.87 35.76
CA ILE A 224 -20.32 -6.29 36.47
C ILE A 224 -19.73 -5.06 37.15
N LYS A 225 -19.76 -5.05 38.49
CA LYS A 225 -19.32 -3.90 39.28
C LYS A 225 -17.80 -3.83 39.34
N ARG A 226 -17.28 -2.60 39.48
CA ARG A 226 -15.84 -2.35 39.69
C ARG A 226 -15.34 -3.14 40.91
N MET A 227 -14.20 -3.83 40.77
CA MET A 227 -13.57 -4.64 41.83
C MET A 227 -14.44 -5.78 42.41
N SER A 228 -15.50 -6.22 41.74
CA SER A 228 -16.37 -7.32 42.24
C SER A 228 -15.94 -8.71 41.76
N LEU A 229 -14.76 -8.86 41.16
CA LEU A 229 -14.28 -10.10 40.55
C LEU A 229 -13.37 -10.91 41.48
N GLU A 230 -13.65 -10.94 42.79
CA GLU A 230 -13.03 -11.94 43.65
C GLU A 230 -13.44 -13.32 43.10
N ASP A 231 -12.47 -14.09 42.59
CA ASP A 231 -12.62 -15.43 41.98
C ASP A 231 -13.43 -15.55 40.67
N HIS A 232 -13.48 -14.50 39.84
CA HIS A 232 -14.18 -14.55 38.54
C HIS A 232 -13.23 -14.42 37.34
N THR A 233 -13.39 -15.31 36.35
CA THR A 233 -12.73 -15.21 35.04
C THR A 233 -13.68 -14.57 34.04
N ILE A 234 -13.24 -13.51 33.36
CA ILE A 234 -13.95 -12.94 32.21
C ILE A 234 -13.22 -13.36 30.94
N ALA A 235 -13.90 -14.13 30.11
CA ALA A 235 -13.44 -14.49 28.78
C ALA A 235 -14.11 -13.57 27.74
N VAL A 236 -13.31 -12.86 26.96
CA VAL A 236 -13.79 -12.05 25.82
C VAL A 236 -13.42 -12.79 24.54
N TRP A 237 -14.40 -13.06 23.70
CA TRP A 237 -14.21 -13.76 22.44
C TRP A 237 -15.14 -13.20 21.37
N ALA A 238 -14.70 -13.32 20.12
CA ALA A 238 -15.50 -12.96 18.97
C ALA A 238 -16.18 -14.22 18.41
N SER A 239 -17.51 -14.28 18.43
CA SER A 239 -18.29 -15.43 17.95
C SER A 239 -18.07 -15.75 16.46
N TRP A 240 -17.57 -14.78 15.69
CA TRP A 240 -17.21 -14.90 14.28
C TRP A 240 -15.78 -15.37 14.03
N CYS A 241 -14.91 -15.44 15.05
CA CYS A 241 -13.52 -15.91 14.92
C CYS A 241 -13.44 -17.43 15.09
N SER A 242 -13.18 -18.19 14.02
CA SER A 242 -13.20 -19.67 14.06
C SER A 242 -12.16 -20.28 15.01
N GLY A 243 -10.93 -19.74 15.06
CA GLY A 243 -9.89 -20.17 16.00
C GLY A 243 -10.27 -19.90 17.45
N CYS A 244 -10.84 -18.72 17.72
CA CYS A 244 -11.28 -18.32 19.06
C CYS A 244 -12.40 -19.21 19.63
N ARG A 245 -13.19 -19.90 18.78
CA ARG A 245 -14.22 -20.84 19.24
C ARG A 245 -13.66 -22.19 19.69
N ASN A 246 -12.48 -22.56 19.22
CA ASN A 246 -11.88 -23.86 19.47
C ASN A 246 -10.90 -23.84 20.66
N GLU A 247 -10.61 -22.65 21.22
CA GLU A 247 -9.64 -22.43 22.30
C GLU A 247 -10.29 -22.07 23.66
N LEU A 248 -11.63 -22.00 23.72
CA LEU A 248 -12.43 -21.85 24.95
C LEU A 248 -12.72 -23.21 25.57
#